data_AF-A0A4R5Y2E7-F1
#
_entry.id   AF-A0A4R5Y2E7-F1
#
_cell.length_a   1.000
_cell.length_b   1.000
_cell.length_c   1.000
_cell.angle_alpha   90.00
_cell.angle_beta   90.00
_cell.angle_gamma   90.00
#
_symmetry.space_group_name_H-M   'P 1'
#
loop_
_entity.id
_entity.type
_entity.pdbx_description
1 polymer ?
#
loop_
_entity_poly.entity_id
_entity_poly.type
_entity_poly.pdbx_seq_one_letter_code
_entity_poly.pdbx_strand_id
1 'polypeptide(L)'
;MTGGAGAQRASGDDGPALRPTGHARVDAVLDRAGELDALPVAEHPGRYDELHAALVAELDAEPGTVPAGLVPRPGTGPEEAAHR
;
A
#
# COMPACT_ATOMS: atom_id res chain seq x y z
N MET A 1 -46.75 5.53 -9.39
CA MET A 1 -46.00 4.77 -8.37
C MET A 1 -44.55 4.71 -8.81
N THR A 2 -43.68 5.16 -7.92
CA THR A 2 -42.28 5.58 -8.10
C THR A 2 -41.34 4.45 -8.55
N GLY A 3 -40.62 4.67 -9.65
CA GLY A 3 -39.44 3.89 -10.03
C GLY A 3 -38.33 4.16 -9.02
N GLY A 4 -38.08 3.18 -8.15
CA GLY A 4 -37.10 3.25 -7.08
C GLY A 4 -35.68 3.06 -7.59
N ALA A 5 -34.84 4.03 -7.25
CA ALA A 5 -33.42 3.90 -6.94
C ALA A 5 -32.54 3.25 -8.03
N GLY A 6 -32.00 4.10 -8.89
CA GLY A 6 -30.63 3.89 -9.34
C GLY A 6 -29.74 3.73 -8.10
N ALA A 7 -29.29 2.49 -7.87
CA ALA A 7 -28.24 2.20 -6.92
C ALA A 7 -27.02 2.98 -7.40
N GLN A 8 -26.83 4.15 -6.79
CA GLN A 8 -25.60 4.91 -6.88
C GLN A 8 -24.49 3.93 -6.54
N ARG A 9 -23.65 3.62 -7.54
CA ARG A 9 -22.39 2.91 -7.29
C ARG A 9 -21.70 3.69 -6.18
N ALA A 10 -21.37 2.99 -5.09
CA ALA A 10 -20.60 3.56 -4.01
C ALA A 10 -19.41 4.30 -4.62
N SER A 11 -19.49 5.63 -4.57
CA SER A 11 -18.42 6.52 -4.97
C SER A 11 -17.30 6.35 -3.95
N GLY A 12 -16.09 6.05 -4.44
CA GLY A 12 -14.85 6.19 -3.70
C GLY A 12 -14.77 5.37 -2.41
N ASP A 13 -14.39 4.10 -2.54
CA ASP A 13 -13.49 3.55 -1.52
C ASP A 13 -12.14 4.23 -1.76
N ASP A 14 -11.99 5.47 -1.28
CA ASP A 14 -10.68 6.08 -1.15
C ASP A 14 -9.97 5.27 -0.08
N GLY A 15 -9.24 4.24 -0.52
CA GLY A 15 -8.40 3.42 0.35
C GLY A 15 -7.55 4.33 1.25
N PRO A 16 -7.22 3.90 2.48
CA PRO A 16 -6.55 4.78 3.44
C PRO A 16 -5.26 5.33 2.82
N ALA A 17 -5.20 6.66 2.67
CA ALA A 17 -4.05 7.34 2.10
C ALA A 17 -2.77 6.84 2.79
N LEU A 18 -1.85 6.29 2.00
CA LEU A 18 -0.62 5.71 2.51
C LEU A 18 0.17 6.79 3.25
N ARG A 19 0.59 6.48 4.48
CA ARG A 19 1.50 7.38 5.19
C ARG A 19 2.85 7.40 4.45
N PRO A 20 3.45 8.59 4.24
CA PRO A 20 4.75 8.69 3.60
C PRO A 20 5.80 7.83 4.31
N THR A 21 6.62 7.14 3.53
CA THR A 21 7.73 6.30 4.00
C THR A 21 8.97 7.12 4.38
N GLY A 22 8.97 8.41 4.04
CA GLY A 22 10.10 9.33 4.20
C GLY A 22 11.15 9.19 3.10
N HIS A 23 10.89 8.38 2.09
CA HIS A 23 11.77 8.15 0.95
C HIS A 23 11.07 8.62 -0.32
N ALA A 24 11.45 9.80 -0.81
CA ALA A 24 10.73 10.46 -1.91
C ALA A 24 10.56 9.58 -3.16
N ARG A 25 11.54 8.72 -3.46
CA ARG A 25 11.45 7.80 -4.60
C ARG A 25 10.51 6.62 -4.35
N VAL A 26 10.54 6.04 -3.15
CA VAL A 26 9.61 4.98 -2.75
C VAL A 26 8.18 5.51 -2.69
N ASP A 27 7.99 6.71 -2.11
CA ASP A 27 6.69 7.39 -2.06
C ASP A 27 6.14 7.64 -3.47
N ALA A 28 6.97 8.07 -4.43
CA ALA A 28 6.55 8.24 -5.83
C ALA A 28 6.21 6.92 -6.55
N VAL A 29 6.75 5.78 -6.12
CA VAL A 29 6.33 4.45 -6.63
C VAL A 29 4.99 4.05 -6.00
N LEU A 30 4.81 4.29 -4.70
CA LEU A 30 3.58 3.97 -3.98
C LEU A 30 2.39 4.84 -4.40
N ASP A 31 2.63 6.10 -4.76
CA ASP A 31 1.58 6.98 -5.31
C ASP A 31 0.97 6.39 -6.59
N ARG A 32 1.79 5.75 -7.43
CA ARG A 32 1.32 5.04 -8.63
C ARG A 32 0.49 3.80 -8.30
N ALA A 33 0.67 3.20 -7.12
CA ALA A 33 -0.18 2.09 -6.69
C ALA A 33 -1.63 2.53 -6.46
N GLY A 34 -1.88 3.82 -6.16
CA GLY A 34 -3.24 4.37 -6.09
C GLY A 34 -4.00 4.33 -7.43
N GLU A 35 -3.30 4.18 -8.56
CA GLU A 35 -3.94 4.03 -9.88
C GLU A 35 -4.57 2.64 -10.09
N LEU A 36 -4.21 1.64 -9.27
CA LEU A 36 -4.75 0.27 -9.36
C LEU A 36 -6.26 0.23 -9.18
N ASP A 37 -6.83 1.10 -8.34
CA ASP A 37 -8.26 1.16 -8.06
C ASP A 37 -9.08 1.57 -9.29
N ALA A 38 -8.45 2.26 -10.24
CA ALA A 38 -9.06 2.66 -11.50
C ALA A 38 -8.93 1.60 -12.61
N LEU A 39 -8.08 0.58 -12.42
CA LEU A 39 -7.80 -0.44 -13.42
C LEU A 39 -8.67 -1.70 -13.25
N PRO A 40 -8.98 -2.42 -14.34
CA PRO A 40 -9.59 -3.75 -14.23
C PRO A 40 -8.72 -4.70 -13.42
N VAL A 41 -9.34 -5.52 -12.57
CA VAL A 41 -8.63 -6.52 -11.73
C VAL A 41 -7.75 -7.47 -12.56
N ALA A 42 -8.13 -7.76 -13.80
CA ALA A 42 -7.33 -8.58 -14.71
C ALA A 42 -5.96 -7.97 -15.04
N GLU A 43 -5.81 -6.65 -14.94
CA GLU A 43 -4.56 -5.92 -15.20
C GLU A 43 -3.70 -5.76 -13.94
N HIS A 44 -4.27 -6.00 -12.75
CA HIS A 44 -3.57 -5.84 -11.47
C HIS A 44 -2.30 -6.68 -11.36
N PRO A 45 -2.24 -7.97 -11.80
CA PRO A 45 -1.02 -8.76 -11.67
C PRO A 45 0.20 -8.12 -12.34
N GLY A 46 0.04 -7.67 -13.59
CA GLY A 46 1.14 -7.02 -14.31
C GLY A 46 1.56 -5.70 -13.66
N ARG A 47 0.59 -4.94 -13.13
CA ARG A 47 0.88 -3.69 -12.40
C ARG A 47 1.58 -3.94 -11.07
N TYR A 48 1.21 -4.99 -10.34
CA TYR A 48 1.91 -5.38 -9.11
C TYR A 48 3.36 -5.77 -9.41
N ASP A 49 3.60 -6.52 -10.48
CA ASP A 49 4.96 -6.90 -10.88
C ASP A 49 5.83 -5.68 -11.24
N GLU A 50 5.27 -4.72 -11.99
CA GLU A 50 5.93 -3.45 -12.32
C GLU A 50 6.28 -2.62 -11.07
N LEU A 51 5.32 -2.45 -10.16
CA LEU A 51 5.51 -1.70 -8.92
C LEU A 51 6.53 -2.39 -8.00
N HIS A 52 6.46 -3.72 -7.90
CA HIS A 52 7.40 -4.51 -7.12
C HIS A 52 8.83 -4.35 -7.66
N ALA A 53 9.04 -4.49 -8.98
CA ALA A 53 10.34 -4.32 -9.59
C ALA A 53 10.93 -2.91 -9.35
N ALA A 54 10.09 -1.87 -9.42
CA ALA A 54 10.51 -0.51 -9.15
C ALA A 54 10.91 -0.30 -7.67
N LEU A 55 10.15 -0.86 -6.72
CA LEU A 55 10.49 -0.78 -5.30
C LEU A 55 11.79 -1.52 -4.97
N VAL A 56 12.00 -2.70 -5.56
CA VAL A 56 13.25 -3.46 -5.40
C VAL A 56 14.44 -2.66 -5.95
N ALA A 57 14.30 -2.06 -7.13
CA ALA A 57 15.37 -1.24 -7.70
C ALA A 57 15.75 -0.04 -6.82
N GLU A 58 14.78 0.61 -6.17
CA GLU A 58 15.06 1.70 -5.24
C GLU A 58 15.75 1.21 -3.95
N LEU A 59 15.38 0.03 -3.44
CA LEU A 59 16.04 -0.58 -2.29
C LEU A 59 17.48 -1.02 -2.60
N ASP A 60 17.71 -1.57 -3.79
CA ASP A 60 19.03 -2.01 -4.23
C ASP A 60 19.97 -0.82 -4.53
N ALA A 61 19.42 0.34 -4.91
CA ALA A 61 20.19 1.53 -5.23
C ALA A 61 20.86 2.17 -4.00
N GLU A 62 20.28 2.03 -2.81
CA GLU A 62 20.82 2.57 -1.55
C GLU A 62 20.95 1.48 -0.47
N PRO A 63 21.99 0.63 -0.56
CA PRO A 63 22.20 -0.46 0.40
C PRO A 63 22.40 0.08 1.81
N GLY A 64 21.50 -0.26 2.74
CA GLY A 64 21.61 0.06 4.17
C GLY A 64 20.59 1.06 4.72
N THR A 65 19.77 1.67 3.86
CA THR A 65 18.67 2.53 4.32
C THR A 65 17.36 1.74 4.30
N VAL A 66 16.98 1.18 5.45
CA VAL A 66 15.65 0.54 5.61
C VAL A 66 14.64 1.64 5.92
N PRO A 67 13.56 1.82 5.12
CA PRO A 67 12.49 2.76 5.44
C PRO A 67 11.98 2.54 6.86
N ALA A 68 11.75 3.62 7.62
CA ALA A 68 11.39 3.55 9.05
C ALA A 68 10.11 2.73 9.32
N GLY A 69 9.23 2.60 8.33
CA GLY A 69 8.02 1.77 8.40
C GLY A 69 8.25 0.25 8.24
N LEU A 70 9.44 -0.16 7.80
CA LEU A 70 9.84 -1.57 7.61
C LEU A 70 10.74 -2.10 8.73
N VAL A 71 11.12 -1.26 9.69
CA VAL A 71 11.83 -1.70 10.89
C VAL A 71 10.80 -2.26 11.87
N PRO A 72 10.87 -3.55 12.26
CA PRO A 72 10.01 -4.10 13.29
C PRO A 72 10.11 -3.25 14.55
N ARG A 73 8.98 -2.79 15.07
CA ARG A 73 8.94 -2.04 16.32
C ARG A 73 9.58 -2.92 17.41
N PRO A 74 10.65 -2.49 18.08
CA PRO A 74 11.20 -3.27 19.19
C PRO A 74 10.12 -3.30 20.28
N GLY A 75 9.46 -4.45 20.47
CA GLY A 75 8.44 -4.64 21.51
C GLY A 75 7.20 -5.46 21.12
N THR A 76 6.96 -5.79 19.85
CA THR A 76 5.88 -6.72 19.46
C THR A 76 6.42 -8.14 19.26
N GLY A 77 7.09 -8.66 20.28
CA GLY A 77 7.16 -10.11 20.49
C GLY A 77 5.90 -10.57 21.23
N PRO A 78 5.52 -11.84 21.16
CA PRO A 78 4.58 -12.42 22.10
C PRO A 78 5.25 -12.44 23.48
N GLU A 79 5.25 -11.30 24.19
CA GLU A 79 5.23 -11.35 25.66
C GLU A 79 3.87 -11.91 26.05
N GLU A 80 3.81 -13.23 25.97
CA GLU A 80 2.89 -14.09 26.68
C GLU A 80 2.93 -13.69 28.15
N ALA A 81 2.00 -12.82 28.52
CA ALA A 81 1.05 -13.04 29.59
C ALA A 81 1.34 -14.27 30.48
N ALA A 82 2.36 -14.20 31.31
CA ALA A 82 2.47 -14.94 32.57
C ALA A 82 2.83 -13.88 33.62
N HIS A 83 1.90 -13.06 34.10
CA HIS A 83 0.82 -13.41 35.01
C HIS A 83 1.24 -14.36 36.15
N ARG A 84 1.84 -13.72 37.16
CA ARG A 84 1.79 -13.98 38.62
C ARG A 84 3.12 -14.39 39.26
#